data_AF-A0AAU3IKX4-F1
#
_entry.id   AF-A0AAU3IKX4-F1
#
_cell.length_a   1.000
_cell.length_b   1.000
_cell.length_c   1.000
_cell.angle_alpha   90.00
_cell.angle_beta   90.00
_cell.angle_gamma   90.00
#
_symmetry.space_group_name_H-M   'P 1'
#
loop_
_entity.id
_entity.type
_entity.pdbx_description
1 polymer ?
#
loop_
_entity_poly.entity_id
_entity_poly.type
_entity_poly.pdbx_seq_one_letter_code
_entity_poly.pdbx_strand_id
1 'polypeptide(L)'
;MPDRQTFDASALLDLLERSWTVQLRHVSLVIEADAPEEMIEAAADALGRAHRRLGHQELANRWPACVAVSIVGVAARHGGDSAFWPHWWVASHHRGSASKWGAAFLDALRALGLRAEPDAKHSIMTHAGLGATAEASRLRLDPFGHGIQRDGVALPYPTEDCLLVFTEDGRHLPAELPPCPVWVAHPRDREPTADVPLRIIAESLLPLGWNGWRLTQVDLENATWLALADGPHRPVRGEARPRLLVDRPLPGVTASDGSAVLAAPPALRLPDGEWLVTVERTGAARAAPADPADLWARLPRPLLGTFTVTARTAGGRAMRETVTLAEGLALRHDPPVRVFDEEGLVPADTLFSTGPGLTVTPQALTFGPRETVRRITCVASEQTLALVVAPPHMRVLAGQEWSTVPLRLTVAALEELGELRFEIPGVREGLPLEVVSRGKSVQVLTPHARGDYPLRRVLDTVAAHGHATLVVRPDGHAIPLATISPASPATPDPWLCND
;
A
#
# COMPACT_ATOMS: atom_id res chain seq x y z
N MET A 1 -25.61 51.85 -3.76
CA MET A 1 -24.56 51.03 -3.12
C MET A 1 -24.83 51.06 -1.63
N PRO A 2 -25.36 50.00 -1.02
CA PRO A 2 -25.49 49.93 0.43
C PRO A 2 -24.13 49.64 1.06
N ASP A 3 -23.86 50.29 2.19
CA ASP A 3 -22.66 50.19 3.00
C ASP A 3 -22.24 48.72 3.22
N ARG A 4 -20.97 48.41 2.94
CA ARG A 4 -20.31 47.21 3.46
C ARG A 4 -20.31 47.35 4.98
N GLN A 5 -21.24 46.66 5.65
CA GLN A 5 -21.20 46.48 7.10
C GLN A 5 -19.77 46.14 7.52
N THR A 6 -19.15 47.03 8.29
CA THR A 6 -17.84 46.80 8.89
C THR A 6 -18.02 45.71 9.94
N PHE A 7 -17.97 44.45 9.51
CA PHE A 7 -18.03 43.31 10.39
C PHE A 7 -16.86 43.42 11.38
N ASP A 8 -17.15 43.47 12.69
CA ASP A 8 -16.10 43.46 13.69
C ASP A 8 -15.41 42.09 13.65
N ALA A 9 -14.18 42.08 13.15
CA ALA A 9 -13.35 40.89 13.03
C ALA A 9 -13.20 40.15 14.38
N SER A 10 -13.15 40.89 15.50
CA SER A 10 -13.02 40.26 16.82
C SER A 10 -14.31 39.56 17.23
N ALA A 11 -15.47 40.19 16.99
CA ALA A 11 -16.76 39.59 17.28
C ALA A 11 -17.04 38.33 16.44
N LEU A 12 -16.61 38.32 15.17
CA LEU A 12 -16.68 37.12 14.32
C LEU A 12 -15.80 36.01 14.88
N LEU A 13 -14.54 36.31 15.23
CA LEU A 13 -13.64 35.32 15.83
C LEU A 13 -14.17 34.80 17.18
N ASP A 14 -14.72 35.66 18.04
CA ASP A 14 -15.34 35.24 19.30
C ASP A 14 -16.55 34.30 19.10
N LEU A 15 -17.31 34.48 18.01
CA LEU A 15 -18.41 33.59 17.66
C LEU A 15 -17.90 32.24 17.15
N LEU A 16 -16.98 32.26 16.18
CA LEU A 16 -16.42 31.05 15.57
C LEU A 16 -15.63 30.22 16.58
N GLU A 17 -14.86 30.88 17.44
CA GLU A 17 -14.05 30.23 18.47
C GLU A 17 -14.90 29.38 19.40
N ARG A 18 -16.05 29.90 19.84
CA ARG A 18 -16.99 29.15 20.71
C ARG A 18 -17.56 27.93 19.99
N SER A 19 -17.92 28.07 18.72
CA SER A 19 -18.48 26.97 17.93
C SER A 19 -17.43 25.89 17.64
N TRP A 20 -16.29 26.28 17.09
CA TRP A 20 -15.23 25.37 16.68
C TRP A 20 -14.53 24.72 17.86
N THR A 21 -14.39 25.40 19.01
CA THR A 21 -13.87 24.75 20.23
C THR A 21 -14.72 23.56 20.65
N VAL A 22 -16.06 23.65 20.53
CA VAL A 22 -16.94 22.52 20.87
C VAL A 22 -16.76 21.37 19.88
N GLN A 23 -16.67 21.66 18.58
CA GLN A 23 -16.46 20.64 17.55
C GLN A 23 -15.10 19.94 17.69
N LEU A 24 -14.03 20.71 17.95
CA LEU A 24 -12.66 20.19 18.05
C LEU A 24 -12.44 19.26 19.24
N ARG A 25 -13.30 19.30 20.27
CA ARG A 25 -13.23 18.36 21.41
C ARG A 25 -13.58 16.92 21.06
N HIS A 26 -14.25 16.70 19.93
CA HIS A 26 -14.79 15.40 19.55
C HIS A 26 -14.01 14.73 18.42
N VAL A 27 -12.93 15.35 17.95
CA VAL A 27 -12.18 14.92 16.76
C VAL A 27 -10.69 14.78 17.07
N SER A 28 -10.02 13.95 16.29
CA SER A 28 -8.57 13.74 16.42
C SER A 28 -7.77 14.62 15.46
N LEU A 29 -8.37 14.96 14.31
CA LEU A 29 -7.80 15.88 13.31
C LEU A 29 -8.68 17.13 13.18
N VAL A 30 -8.06 18.27 12.84
CA VAL A 30 -8.83 19.54 12.75
C VAL A 30 -9.77 19.51 11.54
N ILE A 31 -9.37 18.84 10.44
CA ILE A 31 -10.20 18.70 9.24
C ILE A 31 -11.52 17.94 9.50
N GLU A 32 -11.56 17.07 10.51
CA GLU A 32 -12.76 16.29 10.89
C GLU A 32 -13.86 17.18 11.51
N ALA A 33 -13.54 18.42 11.91
CA ALA A 33 -14.54 19.38 12.37
C ALA A 33 -15.49 19.86 11.26
N ASP A 34 -15.19 19.55 9.99
CA ASP A 34 -16.02 19.81 8.81
C ASP A 34 -16.54 21.25 8.72
N ALA A 35 -15.64 22.22 8.95
CA ALA A 35 -15.99 23.63 8.94
C ALA A 35 -16.31 24.12 7.51
N PRO A 36 -17.42 24.86 7.30
CA PRO A 36 -17.76 25.39 5.98
C PRO A 36 -16.68 26.29 5.39
N GLU A 37 -16.49 26.21 4.08
CA GLU A 37 -15.47 26.96 3.35
C GLU A 37 -15.55 28.47 3.54
N GLU A 38 -16.74 29.03 3.37
CA GLU A 38 -17.00 30.46 3.54
C GLU A 38 -16.62 30.95 4.95
N MET A 39 -16.78 30.08 5.97
CA MET A 39 -16.44 30.39 7.35
C MET A 39 -14.93 30.32 7.60
N ILE A 40 -14.23 29.38 6.96
CA ILE A 40 -12.76 29.29 6.99
C ILE A 40 -12.14 30.55 6.36
N GLU A 41 -12.64 30.99 5.21
CA GLU A 41 -12.14 32.18 4.53
C GLU A 41 -12.41 33.46 5.35
N ALA A 42 -13.62 33.61 5.87
CA ALA A 42 -13.99 34.73 6.72
C ALA A 42 -13.14 34.79 8.01
N ALA A 43 -12.85 33.62 8.61
CA ALA A 43 -11.99 33.51 9.78
C ALA A 43 -10.52 33.85 9.46
N ALA A 44 -9.97 33.35 8.35
CA ALA A 44 -8.60 33.64 7.92
C ALA A 44 -8.40 35.16 7.71
N ASP A 45 -9.34 35.79 7.02
CA ASP A 45 -9.35 37.24 6.78
C ASP A 45 -9.50 38.04 8.10
N ALA A 46 -10.37 37.61 9.00
CA ALA A 46 -10.52 38.21 10.33
C ALA A 46 -9.26 38.06 11.19
N LEU A 47 -8.60 36.90 11.17
CA LEU A 47 -7.31 36.65 11.84
C LEU A 47 -6.22 37.56 11.30
N GLY A 48 -6.15 37.77 9.98
CA GLY A 48 -5.19 38.69 9.38
C GLY A 48 -5.45 40.17 9.74
N ARG A 49 -6.71 40.57 9.92
CA ARG A 49 -7.04 41.90 10.48
C ARG A 49 -6.66 42.02 11.96
N ALA A 50 -6.99 41.02 12.77
CA ALA A 50 -6.70 41.02 14.20
C ALA A 50 -5.18 40.94 14.49
N HIS A 51 -4.45 40.21 13.64
CA HIS A 51 -2.99 40.08 13.72
C HIS A 51 -2.27 41.43 13.75
N ARG A 52 -2.73 42.40 12.93
CA ARG A 52 -2.16 43.75 12.85
C ARG A 52 -2.15 44.50 14.20
N ARG A 53 -2.98 44.07 15.15
CA ARG A 53 -3.12 44.69 16.49
C ARG A 53 -2.51 43.83 17.60
N LEU A 54 -2.63 42.51 17.51
CA LEU A 54 -2.36 41.59 18.63
C LEU A 54 -1.10 40.73 18.45
N GLY A 55 -0.64 40.50 17.21
CA GLY A 55 0.49 39.61 16.92
C GLY A 55 0.15 38.11 17.01
N HIS A 56 1.05 37.25 16.54
CA HIS A 56 0.80 35.81 16.32
C HIS A 56 0.45 35.02 17.60
N GLN A 57 1.19 35.25 18.68
CA GLN A 57 1.03 34.51 19.94
C GLN A 57 -0.30 34.85 20.63
N GLU A 58 -0.68 36.13 20.64
CA GLU A 58 -1.93 36.57 21.26
C GLU A 58 -3.16 36.05 20.51
N LEU A 59 -3.07 35.91 19.18
CA LEU A 59 -4.12 35.23 18.40
C LEU A 59 -4.28 33.77 18.79
N ALA A 60 -3.17 33.03 18.96
CA ALA A 60 -3.21 31.63 19.38
C ALA A 60 -3.77 31.45 20.80
N ASN A 61 -3.54 32.42 21.70
CA ASN A 61 -4.09 32.39 23.05
C ASN A 61 -5.58 32.73 23.08
N ARG A 62 -6.00 33.74 22.30
CA ARG A 62 -7.37 34.28 22.35
C ARG A 62 -8.34 33.49 21.47
N TRP A 63 -7.89 33.01 20.32
CA TRP A 63 -8.72 32.27 19.35
C TRP A 63 -8.01 31.03 18.79
N PRO A 64 -7.62 30.06 19.64
CA PRO A 64 -6.91 28.86 19.20
C PRO A 64 -7.70 28.03 18.17
N ALA A 65 -9.00 27.83 18.34
CA ALA A 65 -9.82 27.08 17.39
C ALA A 65 -9.86 27.77 16.02
N CYS A 66 -10.00 29.10 15.99
CA CYS A 66 -9.97 29.86 14.74
C CYS A 66 -8.62 29.74 14.04
N VAL A 67 -7.51 29.85 14.77
CA VAL A 67 -6.15 29.69 14.22
C VAL A 67 -5.98 28.29 13.64
N ALA A 68 -6.37 27.25 14.39
CA ALA A 68 -6.22 25.86 13.97
C ALA A 68 -7.06 25.54 12.72
N VAL A 69 -8.36 25.82 12.75
CA VAL A 69 -9.31 25.50 11.67
C VAL A 69 -8.99 26.28 10.40
N SER A 70 -8.62 27.57 10.51
CA SER A 70 -8.34 28.39 9.32
C SER A 70 -7.08 27.93 8.60
N ILE A 71 -5.99 27.69 9.35
CA ILE A 71 -4.71 27.25 8.78
C ILE A 71 -4.86 25.86 8.13
N VAL A 72 -5.55 24.95 8.82
CA VAL A 72 -5.79 23.58 8.33
C VAL A 72 -6.72 23.58 7.13
N GLY A 73 -7.81 24.36 7.15
CA GLY A 73 -8.75 24.44 6.05
C GLY A 73 -8.10 24.98 4.77
N VAL A 74 -7.23 25.98 4.88
CA VAL A 74 -6.44 26.48 3.75
C VAL A 74 -5.44 25.42 3.27
N ALA A 75 -4.79 24.70 4.19
CA ALA A 75 -3.87 23.62 3.85
C ALA A 75 -4.57 22.45 3.14
N ALA A 76 -5.74 22.01 3.61
CA ALA A 76 -6.50 20.91 2.99
C ALA A 76 -6.86 21.21 1.53
N ARG A 77 -7.12 22.48 1.20
CA ARG A 77 -7.46 22.93 -0.16
C ARG A 77 -6.27 23.08 -1.11
N HIS A 78 -5.11 23.47 -0.56
CA HIS A 78 -3.98 23.93 -1.38
C HIS A 78 -2.63 23.28 -1.01
N GLY A 79 -2.64 22.21 -0.22
CA GLY A 79 -1.47 21.63 0.46
C GLY A 79 -0.58 20.68 -0.34
N GLY A 80 -0.75 20.56 -1.66
CA GLY A 80 0.16 19.78 -2.52
C GLY A 80 1.34 20.63 -3.00
N ASP A 81 2.51 20.47 -2.37
CA ASP A 81 3.84 21.03 -2.72
C ASP A 81 4.04 22.57 -2.72
N SER A 82 4.94 23.02 -1.84
CA SER A 82 5.59 24.36 -1.74
C SER A 82 4.72 25.64 -1.69
N ALA A 83 3.42 25.56 -2.00
CA ALA A 83 2.55 26.71 -2.22
C ALA A 83 1.60 27.04 -1.05
N PHE A 84 1.62 26.31 0.07
CA PHE A 84 0.72 26.56 1.21
C PHE A 84 0.79 28.01 1.73
N TRP A 85 1.98 28.49 2.07
CA TRP A 85 2.15 29.83 2.66
C TRP A 85 1.68 30.97 1.73
N PRO A 86 1.95 30.94 0.42
CA PRO A 86 1.31 31.83 -0.54
C PRO A 86 -0.22 31.89 -0.43
N HIS A 87 -0.90 30.74 -0.34
CA HIS A 87 -2.37 30.68 -0.23
C HIS A 87 -2.87 31.18 1.13
N TRP A 88 -2.14 30.89 2.22
CA TRP A 88 -2.42 31.45 3.53
C TRP A 88 -2.36 32.98 3.54
N TRP A 89 -1.35 33.58 2.91
CA TRP A 89 -1.23 35.04 2.84
C TRP A 89 -2.34 35.72 2.04
N VAL A 90 -2.85 35.03 1.01
CA VAL A 90 -4.01 35.49 0.23
C VAL A 90 -5.26 35.44 1.11
N ALA A 91 -5.55 34.30 1.73
CA ALA A 91 -6.73 34.13 2.58
C ALA A 91 -6.72 35.10 3.78
N SER A 92 -5.57 35.29 4.43
CA SER A 92 -5.45 36.18 5.58
C SER A 92 -5.23 37.65 5.20
N HIS A 93 -5.10 38.00 3.92
CA HIS A 93 -4.70 39.35 3.47
C HIS A 93 -3.49 39.93 4.23
N HIS A 94 -2.56 39.05 4.64
CA HIS A 94 -1.42 39.43 5.47
C HIS A 94 -0.21 38.55 5.14
N ARG A 95 0.82 39.17 4.57
CA ARG A 95 2.12 38.52 4.39
C ARG A 95 2.87 38.51 5.72
N GLY A 96 2.83 37.36 6.39
CA GLY A 96 3.49 37.12 7.66
C GLY A 96 4.60 36.07 7.56
N SER A 97 5.43 35.99 8.61
CA SER A 97 6.45 34.94 8.72
C SER A 97 5.80 33.56 8.87
N ALA A 98 6.15 32.64 7.96
CA ALA A 98 5.75 31.24 8.00
C ALA A 98 6.07 30.57 9.34
N SER A 99 7.27 30.80 9.88
CA SER A 99 7.67 30.23 11.17
C SER A 99 6.85 30.76 12.34
N LYS A 100 6.45 32.04 12.32
CA LYS A 100 5.60 32.63 13.37
C LYS A 100 4.16 32.14 13.32
N TRP A 101 3.59 32.00 12.12
CA TRP A 101 2.27 31.37 11.97
C TRP A 101 2.30 29.88 12.31
N GLY A 102 3.38 29.19 11.98
CA GLY A 102 3.61 27.81 12.40
C GLY A 102 3.68 27.66 13.91
N ALA A 103 4.41 28.55 14.61
CA ALA A 103 4.47 28.55 16.07
C ALA A 103 3.09 28.82 16.70
N ALA A 104 2.35 29.81 16.20
CA ALA A 104 0.99 30.10 16.65
C ALA A 104 0.02 28.93 16.45
N PHE A 105 0.16 28.20 15.33
CA PHE A 105 -0.61 26.99 15.10
C PHE A 105 -0.29 25.89 16.12
N LEU A 106 0.99 25.65 16.42
CA LEU A 106 1.39 24.68 17.43
C LEU A 106 0.93 25.07 18.84
N ASP A 107 0.95 26.37 19.17
CA ASP A 107 0.40 26.91 20.42
C ASP A 107 -1.12 26.68 20.51
N ALA A 108 -1.84 26.91 19.40
CA ALA A 108 -3.27 26.68 19.32
C ALA A 108 -3.64 25.20 19.51
N LEU A 109 -2.94 24.27 18.85
CA LEU A 109 -3.15 22.83 19.07
C LEU A 109 -2.93 22.44 20.54
N ARG A 110 -1.87 22.97 21.17
CA ARG A 110 -1.61 22.75 22.59
C ARG A 110 -2.73 23.28 23.49
N ALA A 111 -3.27 24.46 23.19
CA ALA A 111 -4.40 25.03 23.93
C ALA A 111 -5.69 24.20 23.79
N LEU A 112 -5.88 23.55 22.63
CA LEU A 112 -7.04 22.71 22.33
C LEU A 112 -6.89 21.25 22.81
N GLY A 113 -5.71 20.85 23.28
CA GLY A 113 -5.41 19.47 23.65
C GLY A 113 -5.27 18.53 22.45
N LEU A 114 -5.01 19.07 21.26
CA LEU A 114 -4.80 18.31 20.02
C LEU A 114 -3.32 17.95 19.84
N ARG A 115 -3.07 16.80 19.20
CA ARG A 115 -1.72 16.27 18.98
C ARG A 115 -0.90 17.19 18.07
N ALA A 116 0.25 17.68 18.51
CA ALA A 116 1.20 18.39 17.66
C ALA A 116 2.39 17.47 17.27
N GLU A 117 2.82 17.55 16.02
CA GLU A 117 4.08 16.97 15.54
C GLU A 117 5.26 17.94 15.81
N PRO A 118 6.53 17.47 15.80
CA PRO A 118 7.70 18.31 16.11
C PRO A 118 7.88 19.50 15.17
N ASP A 119 7.40 19.38 13.93
CA ASP A 119 7.45 20.41 12.90
C ASP A 119 6.06 20.97 12.61
N ALA A 120 5.99 22.29 12.43
CA ALA A 120 4.73 22.99 12.18
C ALA A 120 4.12 22.60 10.83
N LYS A 121 4.93 22.44 9.78
CA LYS A 121 4.43 22.02 8.46
C LYS A 121 3.84 20.62 8.55
N HIS A 122 4.54 19.67 9.17
CA HIS A 122 4.03 18.32 9.40
C HIS A 122 2.73 18.29 10.22
N SER A 123 2.65 19.11 11.29
CA SER A 123 1.43 19.22 12.10
C SER A 123 0.26 19.75 11.27
N ILE A 124 0.46 20.81 10.48
CA ILE A 124 -0.58 21.40 9.63
C ILE A 124 -1.06 20.36 8.60
N MET A 125 -0.15 19.66 7.93
CA MET A 125 -0.52 18.65 6.95
C MET A 125 -1.29 17.49 7.60
N THR A 126 -0.84 16.99 8.74
CA THR A 126 -1.53 15.93 9.51
C THR A 126 -2.95 16.32 9.85
N HIS A 127 -3.14 17.50 10.41
CA HIS A 127 -4.47 17.97 10.77
C HIS A 127 -5.34 18.30 9.56
N ALA A 128 -4.76 18.56 8.40
CA ALA A 128 -5.47 18.73 7.12
C ALA A 128 -5.89 17.41 6.47
N GLY A 129 -5.63 16.26 7.10
CA GLY A 129 -5.84 14.94 6.47
C GLY A 129 -4.83 14.66 5.35
N LEU A 130 -3.80 15.51 5.23
CA LEU A 130 -2.70 15.39 4.27
C LEU A 130 -1.47 14.74 4.91
N GLY A 131 -1.45 14.57 6.24
CA GLY A 131 -0.39 13.86 6.97
C GLY A 131 -0.64 12.36 6.98
N ALA A 132 -0.52 11.80 5.79
CA ALA A 132 0.18 10.55 5.53
C ALA A 132 0.70 10.53 4.07
N THR A 133 0.88 11.69 3.44
CA THR A 133 1.45 11.79 2.08
C THR A 133 2.34 13.02 1.94
N ALA A 134 3.66 12.76 1.80
CA ALA A 134 4.79 13.68 1.57
C ALA A 134 5.29 14.42 2.83
N GLU A 135 6.42 14.04 3.45
CA GLU A 135 7.75 14.31 2.89
C GLU A 135 8.85 13.40 3.51
N ALA A 136 8.54 12.14 3.82
CA ALA A 136 9.57 11.11 3.93
C ALA A 136 9.69 10.43 2.56
N SER A 137 10.90 10.45 1.99
CA SER A 137 11.29 9.73 0.78
C SER A 137 10.46 8.46 0.55
N ARG A 138 9.75 8.38 -0.59
CA ARG A 138 8.87 7.27 -1.01
C ARG A 138 9.63 5.98 -1.33
N LEU A 139 10.65 5.68 -0.54
CA LEU A 139 11.28 4.38 -0.52
C LEU A 139 10.26 3.38 0.01
N ARG A 140 10.04 2.31 -0.74
CA ARG A 140 9.22 1.18 -0.33
C ARG A 140 9.96 -0.09 -0.70
N LEU A 141 9.93 -1.07 0.15
CA LEU A 141 10.41 -2.40 -0.14
C LEU A 141 9.21 -3.28 -0.50
N ASP A 142 9.29 -3.97 -1.63
CA ASP A 142 8.53 -5.19 -1.85
C ASP A 142 9.47 -6.38 -1.60
N PRO A 143 9.38 -7.03 -0.43
CA PRO A 143 10.31 -8.08 -0.04
C PRO A 143 10.13 -9.38 -0.83
N PHE A 144 9.08 -9.49 -1.66
CA PHE A 144 8.72 -10.72 -2.38
C PHE A 144 8.67 -10.56 -3.91
N GLY A 145 9.00 -9.39 -4.47
CA GLY A 145 8.88 -9.14 -5.91
C GLY A 145 9.78 -8.02 -6.44
N HIS A 146 9.38 -6.77 -6.23
CA HIS A 146 9.96 -5.61 -6.92
C HIS A 146 11.18 -4.98 -6.22
N GLY A 147 11.53 -5.43 -5.02
CA GLY A 147 12.64 -4.86 -4.25
C GLY A 147 12.39 -3.43 -3.79
N ILE A 148 13.43 -2.62 -3.75
CA ILE A 148 13.33 -1.24 -3.25
C ILE A 148 12.87 -0.32 -4.40
N GLN A 149 11.75 0.37 -4.18
CA GLN A 149 11.13 1.31 -5.09
C GLN A 149 11.23 2.72 -4.52
N ARG A 150 11.40 3.73 -5.37
CA ARG A 150 11.21 5.15 -5.05
C ARG A 150 10.05 5.68 -5.88
N ASP A 151 9.03 6.21 -5.24
CA ASP A 151 7.85 6.75 -5.92
C ASP A 151 7.13 5.72 -6.81
N GLY A 152 7.13 4.45 -6.37
CA GLY A 152 6.56 3.34 -7.13
C GLY A 152 7.40 2.87 -8.33
N VAL A 153 8.60 3.43 -8.50
CA VAL A 153 9.57 3.07 -9.53
C VAL A 153 10.69 2.24 -8.91
N ALA A 154 11.02 1.08 -9.46
CA ALA A 154 12.13 0.27 -8.94
C ALA A 154 13.44 1.08 -8.98
N LEU A 155 14.17 1.12 -7.87
CA LEU A 155 15.49 1.73 -7.82
C LEU A 155 16.50 0.76 -8.44
N PRO A 156 17.13 1.10 -9.58
CA PRO A 156 18.04 0.18 -10.25
C PRO A 156 19.37 0.01 -9.50
N TYR A 157 19.75 0.97 -8.67
CA TYR A 157 20.93 0.90 -7.82
C TYR A 157 20.72 1.77 -6.56
N PRO A 158 21.38 1.44 -5.44
CA PRO A 158 21.37 2.28 -4.25
C PRO A 158 22.06 3.60 -4.56
N THR A 159 21.38 4.73 -4.33
CA THR A 159 21.95 6.07 -4.58
C THR A 159 22.87 6.53 -3.45
N GLU A 160 22.98 5.77 -2.36
CA GLU A 160 23.70 6.13 -1.14
C GLU A 160 24.30 4.85 -0.49
N ASP A 161 25.55 4.92 0.00
CA ASP A 161 26.24 3.85 0.75
C ASP A 161 25.68 3.71 2.19
N CYS A 162 24.36 3.66 2.34
CA CYS A 162 23.66 3.80 3.61
C CYS A 162 22.82 2.57 3.99
N LEU A 163 22.52 2.44 5.28
CA LEU A 163 21.64 1.42 5.83
C LEU A 163 20.17 1.80 5.60
N LEU A 164 19.48 1.08 4.73
CA LEU A 164 18.05 1.28 4.49
C LEU A 164 17.24 0.31 5.34
N VAL A 165 16.23 0.82 6.04
CA VAL A 165 15.41 0.01 6.95
C VAL A 165 13.94 0.19 6.60
N PHE A 166 13.18 -0.90 6.61
CA PHE A 166 11.76 -0.93 6.26
C PHE A 166 10.99 -1.74 7.28
N THR A 167 9.72 -1.42 7.48
CA THR A 167 8.79 -2.27 8.25
C THR A 167 8.56 -3.60 7.53
N GLU A 168 7.91 -4.56 8.20
CA GLU A 168 7.52 -5.86 7.62
C GLU A 168 6.67 -5.74 6.34
N ASP A 169 5.77 -4.75 6.29
CA ASP A 169 4.94 -4.40 5.14
C ASP A 169 5.68 -3.56 4.08
N GLY A 170 6.99 -3.32 4.30
CA GLY A 170 7.86 -2.70 3.32
C GLY A 170 7.87 -1.18 3.31
N ARG A 171 7.28 -0.51 4.30
CA ARG A 171 7.35 0.95 4.41
C ARG A 171 8.72 1.38 4.90
N HIS A 172 9.36 2.34 4.23
CA HIS A 172 10.66 2.85 4.65
C HIS A 172 10.61 3.58 5.99
N LEU A 173 11.61 3.30 6.82
CA LEU A 173 11.87 3.95 8.09
C LEU A 173 13.15 4.77 7.91
N PRO A 174 13.08 6.12 7.88
CA PRO A 174 14.26 6.96 7.64
C PRO A 174 15.08 7.28 8.90
N ALA A 175 14.49 7.20 10.09
CA ALA A 175 15.11 7.67 11.34
C ALA A 175 14.97 6.65 12.48
N GLU A 176 14.14 6.93 13.49
CA GLU A 176 13.93 6.04 14.64
C GLU A 176 13.28 4.73 14.19
N LEU A 177 13.69 3.64 14.83
CA LEU A 177 13.24 2.28 14.52
C LEU A 177 12.26 1.77 15.58
N PRO A 178 11.22 1.02 15.20
CA PRO A 178 10.37 0.33 16.16
C PRO A 178 11.09 -0.90 16.74
N PRO A 179 10.79 -1.30 17.99
CA PRO A 179 11.34 -2.52 18.61
C PRO A 179 10.59 -3.75 18.06
N CYS A 180 10.86 -4.11 16.81
CA CYS A 180 10.21 -5.22 16.13
C CYS A 180 10.99 -5.74 14.92
N PRO A 181 10.54 -6.84 14.29
CA PRO A 181 11.06 -7.25 13.00
C PRO A 181 11.01 -6.10 11.98
N VAL A 182 12.14 -5.87 11.32
CA VAL A 182 12.30 -4.92 10.23
C VAL A 182 13.13 -5.54 9.12
N TRP A 183 12.88 -5.13 7.88
CA TRP A 183 13.75 -5.42 6.76
C TRP A 183 14.89 -4.43 6.69
N VAL A 184 16.10 -4.92 6.45
CA VAL A 184 17.33 -4.15 6.39
C VAL A 184 18.03 -4.45 5.08
N ALA A 185 18.20 -3.43 4.24
CA ALA A 185 19.04 -3.50 3.06
C ALA A 185 20.39 -2.85 3.35
N HIS A 186 21.48 -3.60 3.11
CA HIS A 186 22.84 -3.18 3.42
C HIS A 186 23.87 -3.73 2.42
N PRO A 187 25.05 -3.09 2.27
CA PRO A 187 26.17 -3.66 1.53
C PRO A 187 26.60 -5.01 2.11
N ARG A 188 26.94 -5.96 1.24
CA ARG A 188 27.28 -7.35 1.59
C ARG A 188 28.55 -7.46 2.44
N ASP A 189 29.45 -6.51 2.32
CA ASP A 189 30.73 -6.40 3.04
C ASP A 189 30.61 -5.66 4.37
N ARG A 190 29.44 -5.08 4.67
CA ARG A 190 29.17 -4.34 5.91
C ARG A 190 27.94 -4.91 6.59
N GLU A 191 28.15 -5.77 7.58
CA GLU A 191 27.04 -6.34 8.32
C GLU A 191 26.43 -5.33 9.30
N PRO A 192 25.10 -5.36 9.50
CA PRO A 192 24.44 -4.57 10.51
C PRO A 192 24.80 -5.07 11.91
N THR A 193 24.93 -4.14 12.84
CA THR A 193 25.27 -4.38 14.24
C THR A 193 24.29 -3.64 15.15
N ALA A 194 24.10 -4.16 16.36
CA ALA A 194 23.30 -3.56 17.42
C ALA A 194 24.01 -3.73 18.78
N ASP A 195 23.45 -3.19 19.85
CA ASP A 195 23.89 -3.42 21.23
C ASP A 195 23.70 -4.86 21.70
N VAL A 196 22.83 -5.61 21.03
CA VAL A 196 22.58 -7.03 21.26
C VAL A 196 22.87 -7.83 19.98
N PRO A 197 23.20 -9.13 20.09
CA PRO A 197 23.29 -10.00 18.91
C PRO A 197 21.99 -9.97 18.10
N LEU A 198 22.08 -9.60 16.82
CA LEU A 198 20.92 -9.53 15.94
C LEU A 198 20.45 -10.93 15.55
N ARG A 199 19.16 -11.20 15.75
CA ARG A 199 18.50 -12.41 15.24
C ARG A 199 17.99 -12.14 13.83
N ILE A 200 18.55 -12.84 12.84
CA ILE A 200 18.05 -12.86 11.47
C ILE A 200 16.83 -13.80 11.42
N ILE A 201 15.71 -13.27 10.95
CA ILE A 201 14.44 -14.00 10.78
C ILE A 201 14.38 -14.64 9.38
N ALA A 202 14.73 -13.86 8.36
CA ALA A 202 14.69 -14.27 6.96
C ALA A 202 15.72 -13.49 6.13
N GLU A 203 16.09 -14.06 4.97
CA GLU A 203 16.83 -13.35 3.92
C GLU A 203 15.97 -13.33 2.65
N SER A 204 16.03 -12.24 1.90
CA SER A 204 15.35 -12.12 0.60
C SER A 204 16.29 -11.59 -0.48
N LEU A 205 15.88 -11.74 -1.74
CA LEU A 205 16.64 -11.35 -2.91
C LEU A 205 16.31 -9.90 -3.29
N LEU A 206 17.34 -9.12 -3.63
CA LEU A 206 17.19 -7.79 -4.22
C LEU A 206 17.10 -7.88 -5.76
N PRO A 207 16.45 -6.90 -6.41
CA PRO A 207 16.29 -6.85 -7.85
C PRO A 207 17.62 -6.62 -8.59
N LEU A 208 17.59 -6.81 -9.91
CA LEU A 208 18.75 -6.61 -10.79
C LEU A 208 19.30 -5.19 -10.65
N GLY A 209 20.60 -5.08 -10.34
CA GLY A 209 21.33 -3.82 -10.14
C GLY A 209 21.75 -3.52 -8.69
N TRP A 210 21.26 -4.29 -7.72
CA TRP A 210 21.71 -4.27 -6.31
C TRP A 210 22.84 -5.29 -6.04
N ASN A 211 23.72 -5.49 -7.03
CA ASN A 211 24.84 -6.40 -6.88
C ASN A 211 25.76 -5.93 -5.74
N GLY A 212 26.14 -6.83 -4.85
CA GLY A 212 26.93 -6.49 -3.66
C GLY A 212 26.11 -6.01 -2.47
N TRP A 213 24.78 -6.07 -2.52
CA TRP A 213 23.90 -5.79 -1.36
C TRP A 213 23.19 -7.06 -0.85
N ARG A 214 22.66 -6.99 0.37
CA ARG A 214 21.81 -8.00 1.00
C ARG A 214 20.55 -7.36 1.55
N LEU A 215 19.48 -8.17 1.61
CA LEU A 215 18.22 -7.81 2.25
C LEU A 215 17.90 -8.88 3.30
N THR A 216 17.93 -8.48 4.56
CA THR A 216 17.73 -9.37 5.71
C THR A 216 16.63 -8.82 6.60
N GLN A 217 15.81 -9.70 7.16
CA GLN A 217 14.84 -9.33 8.18
C GLN A 217 15.46 -9.59 9.55
N VAL A 218 15.54 -8.57 10.40
CA VAL A 218 16.14 -8.66 11.73
C VAL A 218 15.15 -8.28 12.81
N ASP A 219 15.23 -8.95 13.96
CA ASP A 219 14.40 -8.65 15.14
C ASP A 219 15.05 -7.56 16.00
N LEU A 220 14.36 -6.44 16.20
CA LEU A 220 14.84 -5.31 17.04
C LEU A 220 14.14 -5.23 18.41
N GLU A 221 13.36 -6.24 18.83
CA GLU A 221 12.58 -6.18 20.07
C GLU A 221 13.40 -5.79 21.32
N ASN A 222 14.65 -6.26 21.41
CA ASN A 222 15.55 -6.02 22.54
C ASN A 222 16.73 -5.09 22.22
N ALA A 223 16.78 -4.54 20.99
CA ALA A 223 17.86 -3.65 20.59
C ALA A 223 17.52 -2.21 20.99
N THR A 224 18.53 -1.44 21.42
CA THR A 224 18.39 0.01 21.66
C THR A 224 18.87 0.85 20.47
N TRP A 225 19.68 0.27 19.58
CA TRP A 225 20.10 0.89 18.33
C TRP A 225 20.46 -0.13 17.25
N LEU A 226 20.45 0.30 15.99
CA LEU A 226 20.93 -0.44 14.83
C LEU A 226 21.88 0.44 13.99
N ALA A 227 23.00 -0.11 13.54
CA ALA A 227 23.96 0.60 12.69
C ALA A 227 24.66 -0.37 11.72
N LEU A 228 25.43 0.18 10.77
CA LEU A 228 26.53 -0.55 10.14
C LEU A 228 27.79 -0.37 10.98
N ALA A 229 28.78 -1.27 10.86
CA ALA A 229 30.01 -1.26 11.67
C ALA A 229 30.70 0.13 11.81
N ASP A 230 30.61 0.99 10.79
CA ASP A 230 31.17 2.36 10.78
C ASP A 230 30.11 3.44 10.47
N GLY A 231 28.84 3.15 10.73
CA GLY A 231 27.70 4.01 10.38
C GLY A 231 27.07 4.73 11.58
N PRO A 232 26.21 5.74 11.34
CA PRO A 232 25.46 6.38 12.41
C PRO A 232 24.50 5.39 13.08
N HIS A 233 24.41 5.45 14.40
CA HIS A 233 23.46 4.65 15.17
C HIS A 233 22.04 5.18 14.95
N ARG A 234 21.15 4.28 14.52
CA ARG A 234 19.72 4.54 14.45
C ARG A 234 19.06 4.08 15.74
N PRO A 235 18.46 4.97 16.54
CA PRO A 235 17.88 4.57 17.82
C PRO A 235 16.62 3.74 17.59
N VAL A 236 16.46 2.69 18.40
CA VAL A 236 15.21 1.93 18.50
C VAL A 236 14.39 2.55 19.63
N ARG A 237 13.18 3.03 19.31
CA ARG A 237 12.33 3.79 20.22
C ARG A 237 10.91 3.27 20.22
N GLY A 238 10.28 3.43 21.38
CA GLY A 238 8.97 2.89 21.65
C GLY A 238 9.05 1.54 22.34
N GLU A 239 7.89 0.95 22.51
CA GLU A 239 7.72 -0.31 23.23
C GLU A 239 7.28 -1.40 22.25
N ALA A 240 7.75 -2.62 22.50
CA ALA A 240 7.32 -3.81 21.77
C ALA A 240 5.78 -3.90 21.76
N ARG A 241 5.24 -4.38 20.64
CA ARG A 241 3.79 -4.47 20.41
C ARG A 241 3.38 -5.93 20.23
N PRO A 242 2.22 -6.34 20.76
CA PRO A 242 1.62 -7.65 20.49
C PRO A 242 1.30 -7.83 19.00
N ARG A 243 1.53 -9.04 18.46
CA ARG A 243 1.37 -9.34 17.01
C ARG A 243 0.98 -10.79 16.76
N LEU A 244 0.21 -11.02 15.71
CA LEU A 244 0.06 -12.35 15.14
C LEU A 244 1.21 -12.64 14.17
N LEU A 245 1.89 -13.76 14.38
CA LEU A 245 2.89 -14.30 13.47
C LEU A 245 2.17 -15.16 12.44
N VAL A 246 1.84 -14.53 11.31
CA VAL A 246 1.10 -15.15 10.21
C VAL A 246 2.07 -15.77 9.23
N ASP A 247 1.96 -17.09 9.03
CA ASP A 247 2.68 -17.81 7.98
C ASP A 247 2.10 -17.52 6.58
N ARG A 248 2.64 -18.18 5.55
CA ARG A 248 2.22 -17.99 4.16
C ARG A 248 0.74 -18.39 3.95
N PRO A 249 -0.10 -17.48 3.42
CA PRO A 249 -1.47 -17.82 3.04
C PRO A 249 -1.53 -18.86 1.91
N LEU A 250 -2.67 -19.54 1.81
CA LEU A 250 -2.96 -20.49 0.74
C LEU A 250 -2.92 -19.76 -0.63
N PRO A 251 -1.98 -20.10 -1.53
CA PRO A 251 -1.88 -19.45 -2.83
C PRO A 251 -3.17 -19.63 -3.62
N GLY A 252 -3.70 -18.54 -4.17
CA GLY A 252 -4.90 -18.60 -4.99
C GLY A 252 -6.18 -18.92 -4.23
N VAL A 253 -6.22 -18.81 -2.90
CA VAL A 253 -7.43 -19.04 -2.10
C VAL A 253 -7.73 -17.81 -1.24
N THR A 254 -8.95 -17.28 -1.38
CA THR A 254 -9.45 -16.15 -0.59
C THR A 254 -10.81 -16.47 0.01
N ALA A 255 -11.17 -15.77 1.07
CA ALA A 255 -12.55 -15.74 1.55
C ALA A 255 -13.42 -14.89 0.62
N SER A 256 -14.73 -14.91 0.86
CA SER A 256 -15.70 -14.20 0.01
C SER A 256 -15.55 -12.68 0.06
N ASP A 257 -14.94 -12.14 1.11
CA ASP A 257 -14.58 -10.72 1.27
C ASP A 257 -13.20 -10.36 0.69
N GLY A 258 -12.52 -11.33 0.07
CA GLY A 258 -11.18 -11.16 -0.50
C GLY A 258 -10.03 -11.34 0.50
N SER A 259 -10.31 -11.58 1.78
CA SER A 259 -9.26 -11.82 2.78
C SER A 259 -8.48 -13.12 2.51
N ALA A 260 -7.20 -13.11 2.89
CA ALA A 260 -6.31 -14.25 2.72
C ALA A 260 -6.70 -15.39 3.68
N VAL A 261 -6.59 -16.63 3.21
CA VAL A 261 -6.92 -17.83 4.01
C VAL A 261 -5.65 -18.53 4.44
N LEU A 262 -5.54 -18.82 5.74
CA LEU A 262 -4.42 -19.53 6.33
C LEU A 262 -4.77 -21.01 6.52
N ALA A 263 -3.84 -21.89 6.16
CA ALA A 263 -3.96 -23.34 6.40
C ALA A 263 -3.54 -23.76 7.82
N ALA A 264 -2.82 -22.89 8.52
CA ALA A 264 -2.33 -23.12 9.87
C ALA A 264 -2.66 -21.90 10.75
N PRO A 265 -3.00 -22.13 12.03
CA PRO A 265 -3.23 -21.05 12.99
C PRO A 265 -1.96 -20.23 13.23
N PRO A 266 -2.03 -18.89 13.19
CA PRO A 266 -0.88 -18.06 13.51
C PRO A 266 -0.57 -18.10 15.01
N ALA A 267 0.71 -17.94 15.35
CA ALA A 267 1.15 -17.79 16.75
C ALA A 267 0.95 -16.34 17.22
N LEU A 268 0.77 -16.14 18.53
CA LEU A 268 0.71 -14.81 19.13
C LEU A 268 2.06 -14.51 19.79
N ARG A 269 2.70 -13.41 19.38
CA ARG A 269 3.87 -12.87 20.08
C ARG A 269 3.45 -11.68 20.92
N LEU A 270 3.72 -11.76 22.21
CA LEU A 270 3.42 -10.70 23.17
C LEU A 270 4.73 -10.15 23.75
N PRO A 271 4.81 -8.83 23.96
CA PRO A 271 5.81 -8.23 24.83
C PRO A 271 5.70 -8.73 26.26
N ASP A 272 6.75 -8.54 27.05
CA ASP A 272 6.72 -8.78 28.49
C ASP A 272 5.59 -8.02 29.17
N GLY A 273 4.90 -8.69 30.10
CA GLY A 273 3.81 -8.13 30.89
C GLY A 273 2.61 -9.05 31.02
N GLU A 274 1.61 -8.61 31.79
CA GLU A 274 0.35 -9.33 31.94
C GLU A 274 -0.63 -8.92 30.83
N TRP A 275 -1.02 -9.91 30.02
CA TRP A 275 -1.91 -9.74 28.88
C TRP A 275 -3.19 -10.55 29.05
N LEU A 276 -4.33 -9.90 28.82
CA LEU A 276 -5.59 -10.57 28.62
C LEU A 276 -5.78 -10.82 27.12
N VAL A 277 -5.88 -12.10 26.74
CA VAL A 277 -6.09 -12.51 25.34
C VAL A 277 -7.44 -13.18 25.18
N THR A 278 -8.15 -12.80 24.13
CA THR A 278 -9.42 -13.40 23.74
C THR A 278 -9.44 -13.70 22.25
N VAL A 279 -10.06 -14.82 21.88
CA VAL A 279 -10.33 -15.19 20.49
C VAL A 279 -11.83 -15.24 20.28
N GLU A 280 -12.30 -14.54 19.26
CA GLU A 280 -13.71 -14.46 18.89
C GLU A 280 -13.87 -14.99 17.46
N ARG A 281 -14.71 -15.99 17.25
CA ARG A 281 -15.10 -16.41 15.90
C ARG A 281 -16.25 -15.54 15.42
N THR A 282 -16.22 -15.09 14.17
CA THR A 282 -17.34 -14.37 13.55
C THR A 282 -18.62 -15.20 13.67
N GLY A 283 -19.68 -14.59 14.22
CA GLY A 283 -20.97 -15.25 14.47
C GLY A 283 -21.05 -16.07 15.77
N ALA A 284 -19.99 -16.14 16.58
CA ALA A 284 -20.07 -16.71 17.93
C ALA A 284 -20.73 -15.73 18.91
N ALA A 285 -21.43 -16.27 19.91
CA ALA A 285 -22.12 -15.44 20.92
C ALA A 285 -21.18 -14.71 21.89
N ARG A 286 -19.95 -15.20 22.07
CA ARG A 286 -18.98 -14.64 23.01
C ARG A 286 -17.54 -14.95 22.61
N ALA A 287 -16.65 -13.99 22.84
CA ALA A 287 -15.20 -14.21 22.77
C ALA A 287 -14.72 -15.18 23.87
N ALA A 288 -13.90 -16.15 23.50
CA ALA A 288 -13.31 -17.12 24.42
C ALA A 288 -11.98 -16.58 24.99
N PRO A 289 -11.74 -16.65 26.31
CA PRO A 289 -10.43 -16.36 26.87
C PRO A 289 -9.42 -17.39 26.38
N ALA A 290 -8.27 -16.93 25.92
CA ALA A 290 -7.22 -17.75 25.34
C ALA A 290 -5.91 -17.62 26.14
N ASP A 291 -5.16 -18.72 26.19
CA ASP A 291 -3.80 -18.72 26.71
C ASP A 291 -2.87 -18.15 25.62
N PRO A 292 -2.07 -17.11 25.88
CA PRO A 292 -1.08 -16.64 24.91
C PRO A 292 -0.13 -17.71 24.39
N ALA A 293 0.23 -18.70 25.23
CA ALA A 293 1.14 -19.78 24.86
C ALA A 293 0.48 -20.81 23.92
N ASP A 294 -0.84 -20.93 23.97
CA ASP A 294 -1.62 -21.79 23.08
C ASP A 294 -2.98 -21.15 22.77
N LEU A 295 -2.92 -20.16 21.87
CA LEU A 295 -4.01 -19.25 21.53
C LEU A 295 -5.30 -19.99 21.12
N TRP A 296 -5.17 -21.17 20.54
CA TRP A 296 -6.25 -21.86 19.86
C TRP A 296 -6.73 -23.12 20.59
N ALA A 297 -6.06 -23.54 21.68
CA ALA A 297 -6.31 -24.80 22.40
C ALA A 297 -7.77 -25.06 22.76
N ARG A 298 -8.51 -24.00 23.10
CA ARG A 298 -9.88 -24.06 23.61
C ARG A 298 -10.94 -24.09 22.52
N LEU A 299 -10.54 -23.99 21.25
CA LEU A 299 -11.45 -23.97 20.12
C LEU A 299 -11.52 -25.37 19.48
N PRO A 300 -12.72 -25.82 19.04
CA PRO A 300 -12.85 -27.09 18.32
C PRO A 300 -12.00 -27.10 17.05
N ARG A 301 -11.29 -28.22 16.82
CA ARG A 301 -10.46 -28.44 15.63
C ARG A 301 -11.24 -29.24 14.58
N PRO A 302 -10.99 -29.04 13.28
CA PRO A 302 -10.11 -28.01 12.71
C PRO A 302 -10.72 -26.60 12.82
N LEU A 303 -9.87 -25.57 12.93
CA LEU A 303 -10.33 -24.19 12.91
C LEU A 303 -10.84 -23.82 11.51
N LEU A 304 -12.13 -23.54 11.41
CA LEU A 304 -12.77 -23.11 10.17
C LEU A 304 -13.58 -21.83 10.40
N GLY A 305 -13.22 -20.76 9.69
CA GLY A 305 -13.93 -19.48 9.72
C GLY A 305 -13.02 -18.27 9.90
N THR A 306 -13.63 -17.12 10.15
CA THR A 306 -12.93 -15.87 10.46
C THR A 306 -12.88 -15.68 11.98
N PHE A 307 -11.69 -15.36 12.49
CA PHE A 307 -11.40 -15.21 13.90
C PHE A 307 -10.78 -13.85 14.16
N THR A 308 -11.23 -13.17 15.22
CA THR A 308 -10.64 -11.94 15.73
C THR A 308 -9.89 -12.25 17.02
N VAL A 309 -8.59 -11.96 17.03
CA VAL A 309 -7.72 -12.09 18.20
C VAL A 309 -7.57 -10.71 18.82
N THR A 310 -7.92 -10.60 20.10
CA THR A 310 -7.73 -9.36 20.86
C THR A 310 -6.79 -9.61 22.02
N ALA A 311 -5.72 -8.83 22.13
CA ALA A 311 -4.77 -8.87 23.24
C ALA A 311 -4.72 -7.48 23.90
N ARG A 312 -4.95 -7.39 25.21
CA ARG A 312 -5.00 -6.11 25.95
C ARG A 312 -4.17 -6.19 27.23
N THR A 313 -3.48 -5.10 27.57
CA THR A 313 -2.90 -4.91 28.92
C THR A 313 -3.79 -4.03 29.78
N ALA A 314 -3.60 -4.09 31.11
CA ALA A 314 -4.28 -3.21 32.07
C ALA A 314 -4.01 -1.70 31.81
N GLY A 315 -2.86 -1.37 31.20
CA GLY A 315 -2.43 0.00 30.90
C GLY A 315 -2.88 0.56 29.55
N GLY A 316 -3.74 -0.16 28.81
CA GLY A 316 -4.47 0.39 27.65
C GLY A 316 -3.92 0.05 26.27
N ARG A 317 -2.81 -0.69 26.15
CA ARG A 317 -2.34 -1.13 24.83
C ARG A 317 -3.14 -2.35 24.37
N ALA A 318 -3.73 -2.25 23.19
CA ALA A 318 -4.55 -3.31 22.61
C ALA A 318 -4.10 -3.63 21.19
N MET A 319 -4.07 -4.91 20.85
CA MET A 319 -4.10 -5.42 19.48
C MET A 319 -5.46 -6.05 19.24
N ARG A 320 -6.03 -5.78 18.06
CA ARG A 320 -7.19 -6.49 17.52
C ARG A 320 -6.89 -6.83 16.07
N GLU A 321 -6.68 -8.10 15.78
CA GLU A 321 -6.32 -8.59 14.45
C GLU A 321 -7.32 -9.65 14.00
N THR A 322 -7.63 -9.67 12.72
CA THR A 322 -8.60 -10.61 12.12
C THR A 322 -7.89 -11.53 11.15
N VAL A 323 -8.12 -12.83 11.27
CA VAL A 323 -7.56 -13.87 10.38
C VAL A 323 -8.64 -14.84 9.93
N THR A 324 -8.55 -15.32 8.70
CA THR A 324 -9.43 -16.37 8.19
C THR A 324 -8.65 -17.68 8.06
N LEU A 325 -9.20 -18.73 8.67
CA LEU A 325 -8.57 -20.03 8.80
C LEU A 325 -9.41 -21.12 8.14
N ALA A 326 -8.72 -21.99 7.41
CA ALA A 326 -9.21 -23.28 6.95
C ALA A 326 -8.14 -24.33 7.32
N GLU A 327 -8.10 -24.68 8.60
CA GLU A 327 -6.99 -25.47 9.15
C GLU A 327 -6.88 -26.84 8.49
N GLY A 328 -5.67 -27.17 8.02
CA GLY A 328 -5.38 -28.43 7.35
C GLY A 328 -5.88 -28.50 5.91
N LEU A 329 -6.40 -27.41 5.34
CA LEU A 329 -6.63 -27.31 3.90
C LEU A 329 -5.30 -27.16 3.17
N ALA A 330 -5.07 -28.01 2.18
CA ALA A 330 -3.98 -27.87 1.23
C ALA A 330 -4.55 -27.99 -0.19
N LEU A 331 -3.86 -27.40 -1.16
CA LEU A 331 -4.20 -27.50 -2.56
C LEU A 331 -2.96 -27.55 -3.45
N ARG A 332 -3.11 -28.18 -4.61
CA ARG A 332 -2.14 -28.18 -5.69
C ARG A 332 -2.84 -27.78 -6.98
N HIS A 333 -2.25 -26.83 -7.69
CA HIS A 333 -2.64 -26.47 -9.04
C HIS A 333 -1.76 -27.20 -10.06
N ASP A 334 -2.34 -27.63 -11.16
CA ASP A 334 -1.65 -28.23 -12.29
C ASP A 334 -2.19 -27.60 -13.60
N PRO A 335 -1.42 -26.75 -14.30
CA PRO A 335 -0.08 -26.30 -13.94
C PRO A 335 -0.05 -25.39 -12.70
N PRO A 336 1.10 -25.22 -12.03
CA PRO A 336 1.22 -24.37 -10.84
C PRO A 336 0.96 -22.88 -11.12
N VAL A 337 1.24 -22.44 -12.34
CA VAL A 337 0.92 -21.10 -12.85
C VAL A 337 0.37 -21.26 -14.26
N ARG A 338 -0.79 -20.66 -14.51
CA ARG A 338 -1.44 -20.66 -15.82
C ARG A 338 -0.87 -19.53 -16.66
N VAL A 339 -0.28 -19.89 -17.79
CA VAL A 339 0.24 -18.93 -18.78
C VAL A 339 -0.67 -18.91 -20.01
N PHE A 340 -0.45 -17.96 -20.92
CA PHE A 340 -1.25 -17.91 -22.13
C PHE A 340 -0.91 -19.02 -23.13
N ASP A 341 -1.94 -19.49 -23.81
CA ASP A 341 -1.90 -20.20 -25.09
C ASP A 341 -2.60 -19.36 -26.18
N GLU A 342 -2.98 -19.94 -27.32
CA GLU A 342 -3.66 -19.21 -28.40
C GLU A 342 -5.11 -18.80 -28.07
N GLU A 343 -5.78 -19.48 -27.14
CA GLU A 343 -7.21 -19.30 -26.83
C GLU A 343 -7.46 -18.51 -25.53
N GLY A 344 -6.47 -18.47 -24.64
CA GLY A 344 -6.54 -17.79 -23.36
C GLY A 344 -5.48 -18.29 -22.40
N LEU A 345 -5.85 -18.53 -21.14
CA LEU A 345 -4.98 -19.24 -20.20
C LEU A 345 -5.00 -20.74 -20.51
N VAL A 346 -3.87 -21.40 -20.36
CA VAL A 346 -3.85 -22.87 -20.36
C VAL A 346 -4.86 -23.41 -19.33
N PRO A 347 -5.60 -24.47 -19.64
CA PRO A 347 -6.48 -25.13 -18.68
C PRO A 347 -5.72 -25.55 -17.43
N ALA A 348 -6.42 -25.59 -16.29
CA ALA A 348 -5.82 -26.03 -15.03
C ALA A 348 -6.76 -26.88 -14.20
N ASP A 349 -6.18 -27.84 -13.50
CA ASP A 349 -6.83 -28.60 -12.46
C ASP A 349 -6.32 -28.18 -11.08
N THR A 350 -7.21 -28.15 -10.11
CA THR A 350 -6.90 -27.90 -8.70
C THR A 350 -7.41 -29.05 -7.88
N LEU A 351 -6.49 -29.71 -7.18
CA LEU A 351 -6.79 -30.83 -6.29
C LEU A 351 -6.65 -30.37 -4.84
N PHE A 352 -7.64 -30.70 -4.02
CA PHE A 352 -7.62 -30.37 -2.59
C PHE A 352 -7.22 -31.58 -1.77
N SER A 353 -6.56 -31.32 -0.64
CA SER A 353 -6.32 -32.28 0.42
C SER A 353 -6.71 -31.66 1.73
N THR A 354 -7.33 -32.43 2.62
CA THR A 354 -7.85 -31.93 3.89
C THR A 354 -7.29 -32.71 5.07
N GLY A 355 -7.04 -32.01 6.16
CA GLY A 355 -6.75 -32.61 7.46
C GLY A 355 -7.99 -33.28 8.08
N PRO A 356 -7.82 -34.06 9.16
CA PRO A 356 -8.92 -34.72 9.86
C PRO A 356 -10.03 -33.73 10.27
N GLY A 357 -11.28 -34.12 10.03
CA GLY A 357 -12.46 -33.31 10.42
C GLY A 357 -12.79 -32.14 9.48
N LEU A 358 -12.01 -31.92 8.42
CA LEU A 358 -12.32 -30.95 7.37
C LEU A 358 -12.76 -31.66 6.09
N THR A 359 -13.87 -31.22 5.51
CA THR A 359 -14.35 -31.65 4.19
C THR A 359 -14.42 -30.47 3.25
N VAL A 360 -14.08 -30.68 1.97
CA VAL A 360 -14.16 -29.68 0.91
C VAL A 360 -15.03 -30.18 -0.22
N THR A 361 -15.91 -29.32 -0.75
CA THR A 361 -16.77 -29.63 -1.90
C THR A 361 -16.74 -28.48 -2.91
N PRO A 362 -16.48 -28.75 -4.20
CA PRO A 362 -16.03 -30.04 -4.76
C PRO A 362 -14.58 -30.41 -4.33
N GLN A 363 -14.22 -31.69 -4.43
CA GLN A 363 -12.87 -32.19 -4.08
C GLN A 363 -11.79 -31.88 -5.12
N ALA A 364 -12.22 -31.47 -6.31
CA ALA A 364 -11.36 -30.99 -7.38
C ALA A 364 -12.09 -29.92 -8.19
N LEU A 365 -11.33 -29.03 -8.82
CA LEU A 365 -11.83 -28.04 -9.76
C LEU A 365 -11.03 -28.08 -11.05
N THR A 366 -11.73 -28.10 -12.17
CA THR A 366 -11.16 -27.81 -13.49
C THR A 366 -11.53 -26.38 -13.89
N PHE A 367 -10.60 -25.70 -14.54
CA PHE A 367 -10.71 -24.33 -15.05
C PHE A 367 -10.45 -24.31 -16.55
N GLY A 368 -11.41 -23.79 -17.32
CA GLY A 368 -11.24 -23.54 -18.75
C GLY A 368 -10.42 -22.26 -19.05
N PRO A 369 -10.12 -21.98 -20.33
CA PRO A 369 -9.18 -20.91 -20.71
C PRO A 369 -9.55 -19.49 -20.31
N ARG A 370 -10.84 -19.23 -20.05
CA ARG A 370 -11.36 -17.92 -19.62
C ARG A 370 -11.82 -17.88 -18.16
N GLU A 371 -11.85 -19.03 -17.51
CA GLU A 371 -12.32 -19.14 -16.13
C GLU A 371 -11.15 -18.92 -15.18
N THR A 372 -11.14 -17.82 -14.44
CA THR A 372 -10.06 -17.52 -13.48
C THR A 372 -10.43 -17.82 -12.04
N VAL A 373 -11.72 -18.00 -11.76
CA VAL A 373 -12.25 -18.10 -10.40
C VAL A 373 -13.35 -19.15 -10.32
N ARG A 374 -13.30 -19.98 -9.29
CA ARG A 374 -14.39 -20.89 -8.90
C ARG A 374 -14.53 -20.91 -7.37
N ARG A 375 -15.66 -21.42 -6.88
CA ARG A 375 -15.96 -21.47 -5.44
C ARG A 375 -15.88 -22.89 -4.92
N ILE A 376 -15.42 -23.02 -3.68
CA ILE A 376 -15.50 -24.25 -2.89
C ILE A 376 -16.21 -23.95 -1.58
N THR A 377 -16.76 -24.99 -0.98
CA THR A 377 -17.33 -24.95 0.37
C THR A 377 -16.54 -25.90 1.25
N CYS A 378 -15.97 -25.35 2.32
CA CYS A 378 -15.33 -26.10 3.38
C CYS A 378 -16.32 -26.30 4.52
N VAL A 379 -16.34 -27.50 5.10
CA VAL A 379 -17.20 -27.88 6.22
C VAL A 379 -16.37 -28.55 7.31
N ALA A 380 -16.54 -28.10 8.54
CA ALA A 380 -15.95 -28.70 9.73
C ALA A 380 -16.93 -28.62 10.90
N SER A 381 -17.38 -29.78 11.40
CA SER A 381 -18.49 -29.86 12.37
C SER A 381 -19.71 -29.06 11.87
N GLU A 382 -20.24 -28.14 12.68
CA GLU A 382 -21.36 -27.25 12.33
C GLU A 382 -20.95 -26.00 11.52
N GLN A 383 -19.67 -25.86 11.15
CA GLN A 383 -19.15 -24.68 10.48
C GLN A 383 -19.07 -24.89 8.98
N THR A 384 -19.49 -23.87 8.24
CA THR A 384 -19.39 -23.82 6.78
C THR A 384 -18.70 -22.53 6.37
N LEU A 385 -17.71 -22.62 5.48
CA LEU A 385 -16.98 -21.48 4.94
C LEU A 385 -16.91 -21.57 3.42
N ALA A 386 -17.44 -20.55 2.74
CA ALA A 386 -17.32 -20.41 1.30
C ALA A 386 -16.01 -19.71 0.94
N LEU A 387 -15.19 -20.38 0.15
CA LEU A 387 -13.90 -19.88 -0.32
C LEU A 387 -13.92 -19.71 -1.84
N VAL A 388 -13.12 -18.76 -2.30
CA VAL A 388 -12.89 -18.46 -3.70
C VAL A 388 -11.51 -18.97 -4.08
N VAL A 389 -11.45 -19.78 -5.12
CA VAL A 389 -10.22 -20.39 -5.64
C VAL A 389 -9.92 -19.80 -7.00
N ALA A 390 -8.76 -19.18 -7.12
CA ALA A 390 -8.22 -18.58 -8.32
C ALA A 390 -6.79 -19.09 -8.52
N PRO A 391 -6.59 -20.13 -9.35
CA PRO A 391 -5.25 -20.62 -9.65
C PRO A 391 -4.34 -19.46 -10.09
N PRO A 392 -3.07 -19.42 -9.65
CA PRO A 392 -2.13 -18.42 -10.09
C PRO A 392 -2.10 -18.36 -11.62
N HIS A 393 -2.29 -17.17 -12.19
CA HIS A 393 -2.38 -17.02 -13.64
C HIS A 393 -1.71 -15.73 -14.12
N MET A 394 -1.24 -15.79 -15.36
CA MET A 394 -0.72 -14.65 -16.09
C MET A 394 -1.85 -13.67 -16.43
N ARG A 395 -1.53 -12.38 -16.44
CA ARG A 395 -2.40 -11.32 -16.96
C ARG A 395 -1.58 -10.23 -17.66
N VAL A 396 -2.20 -9.54 -18.60
CA VAL A 396 -1.59 -8.44 -19.36
C VAL A 396 -2.46 -7.20 -19.21
N LEU A 397 -1.85 -6.09 -18.81
CA LEU A 397 -2.46 -4.77 -18.75
C LEU A 397 -2.14 -4.03 -20.05
N ALA A 398 -3.18 -3.58 -20.74
CA ALA A 398 -3.07 -2.67 -21.87
C ALA A 398 -4.04 -1.51 -21.65
N GLY A 399 -3.52 -0.27 -21.69
CA GLY A 399 -4.30 0.90 -21.31
C GLY A 399 -4.65 0.87 -19.82
N GLN A 400 -5.92 0.65 -19.49
CA GLN A 400 -6.43 0.60 -18.11
C GLN A 400 -7.05 -0.75 -17.72
N GLU A 401 -7.06 -1.73 -18.63
CA GLU A 401 -7.76 -3.01 -18.43
C GLU A 401 -6.80 -4.20 -18.39
N TRP A 402 -7.00 -5.06 -17.38
CA TRP A 402 -6.31 -6.34 -17.29
C TRP A 402 -7.02 -7.39 -18.14
N SER A 403 -6.26 -8.02 -19.02
CA SER A 403 -6.67 -9.14 -19.85
C SER A 403 -6.06 -10.45 -19.33
N THR A 404 -6.87 -11.51 -19.39
CA THR A 404 -6.47 -12.90 -19.13
C THR A 404 -6.44 -13.73 -20.42
N VAL A 405 -6.41 -13.04 -21.56
CA VAL A 405 -6.21 -13.65 -22.89
C VAL A 405 -5.14 -12.87 -23.66
N PRO A 406 -4.43 -13.51 -24.61
CA PRO A 406 -3.54 -12.80 -25.52
C PRO A 406 -4.27 -11.67 -26.24
N LEU A 407 -3.63 -10.50 -26.31
CA LEU A 407 -4.20 -9.33 -26.95
C LEU A 407 -4.15 -9.48 -28.48
N ARG A 408 -5.22 -9.04 -29.16
CA ARG A 408 -5.24 -8.88 -30.62
C ARG A 408 -5.23 -7.39 -30.93
N LEU A 409 -4.08 -6.89 -31.34
CA LEU A 409 -3.85 -5.46 -31.54
C LEU A 409 -3.76 -5.14 -33.05
N THR A 410 -4.32 -4.00 -33.43
CA THR A 410 -4.03 -3.36 -34.71
C THR A 410 -2.93 -2.31 -34.52
N VAL A 411 -2.34 -1.82 -35.62
CA VAL A 411 -1.37 -0.71 -35.56
C VAL A 411 -1.98 0.52 -34.88
N ALA A 412 -3.23 0.86 -35.18
CA ALA A 412 -3.93 1.99 -34.55
C ALA A 412 -4.09 1.78 -33.03
N ALA A 413 -4.50 0.59 -32.60
CA ALA A 413 -4.62 0.28 -31.16
C ALA A 413 -3.26 0.38 -30.44
N LEU A 414 -2.16 0.03 -31.12
CA LEU A 414 -0.82 0.13 -30.57
C LEU A 414 -0.42 1.59 -30.28
N GLU A 415 -0.82 2.53 -31.14
CA GLU A 415 -0.55 3.97 -30.99
C GLU A 415 -1.32 4.58 -29.80
N GLU A 416 -2.57 4.15 -29.64
CA GLU A 416 -3.49 4.59 -28.57
C GLU A 416 -3.07 4.05 -27.20
N LEU A 417 -2.76 2.76 -27.09
CA LEU A 417 -2.42 2.12 -25.81
C LEU A 417 -1.10 2.63 -25.23
N GLY A 418 -0.09 2.87 -26.09
CA GLY A 418 1.21 3.44 -25.73
C GLY A 418 2.14 2.50 -24.95
N GLU A 419 1.62 1.79 -23.95
CA GLU A 419 2.34 0.96 -23.01
C GLU A 419 1.62 -0.37 -22.74
N LEU A 420 2.40 -1.39 -22.37
CA LEU A 420 1.91 -2.71 -21.97
C LEU A 420 2.61 -3.15 -20.71
N ARG A 421 1.89 -3.79 -19.78
CA ARG A 421 2.49 -4.49 -18.64
C ARG A 421 1.96 -5.90 -18.58
N PHE A 422 2.73 -6.82 -18.03
CA PHE A 422 2.25 -8.18 -17.78
C PHE A 422 2.77 -8.69 -16.44
N GLU A 423 2.02 -9.61 -15.86
CA GLU A 423 2.36 -10.28 -14.61
C GLU A 423 2.30 -11.78 -14.81
N ILE A 424 3.34 -12.47 -14.34
CA ILE A 424 3.39 -13.94 -14.29
C ILE A 424 3.75 -14.31 -12.85
N PRO A 425 2.85 -14.96 -12.10
CA PRO A 425 3.15 -15.37 -10.73
C PRO A 425 4.44 -16.20 -10.65
N GLY A 426 5.30 -15.88 -9.68
CA GLY A 426 6.56 -16.59 -9.45
C GLY A 426 7.71 -16.22 -10.38
N VAL A 427 7.47 -15.36 -11.38
CA VAL A 427 8.50 -14.85 -12.29
C VAL A 427 8.86 -13.42 -11.90
N ARG A 428 10.15 -13.10 -11.96
CA ARG A 428 10.64 -11.75 -11.68
C ARG A 428 10.17 -10.78 -12.76
N GLU A 429 9.77 -9.59 -12.37
CA GLU A 429 9.56 -8.50 -13.32
C GLU A 429 10.87 -8.18 -14.07
N GLY A 430 10.74 -7.62 -15.27
CA GLY A 430 11.89 -7.23 -16.09
C GLY A 430 12.24 -8.16 -17.25
N LEU A 431 11.45 -9.20 -17.53
CA LEU A 431 11.73 -10.13 -18.63
C LEU A 431 11.73 -9.40 -19.98
N PRO A 432 12.74 -9.59 -20.84
CA PRO A 432 12.71 -9.00 -22.17
C PRO A 432 11.47 -9.43 -22.96
N LEU A 433 10.83 -8.48 -23.62
CA LEU A 433 9.69 -8.73 -24.49
C LEU A 433 10.19 -8.81 -25.93
N GLU A 434 10.17 -10.00 -26.50
CA GLU A 434 10.56 -10.24 -27.89
C GLU A 434 9.43 -9.87 -28.85
N VAL A 435 9.75 -9.10 -29.88
CA VAL A 435 8.90 -8.92 -31.05
C VAL A 435 9.32 -9.97 -32.06
N VAL A 436 8.45 -10.94 -32.31
CA VAL A 436 8.70 -12.06 -33.21
C VAL A 436 7.92 -11.86 -34.50
N SER A 437 8.60 -11.95 -35.64
CA SER A 437 7.95 -11.99 -36.96
C SER A 437 8.48 -13.16 -37.77
N ARG A 438 7.57 -13.91 -38.41
CA ARG A 438 7.88 -15.13 -39.18
C ARG A 438 8.79 -16.11 -38.43
N GLY A 439 8.53 -16.27 -37.12
CA GLY A 439 9.28 -17.17 -36.24
C GLY A 439 10.67 -16.69 -35.81
N LYS A 440 11.07 -15.46 -36.17
CA LYS A 440 12.37 -14.87 -35.77
C LYS A 440 12.14 -13.68 -34.83
N SER A 441 12.92 -13.60 -33.77
CA SER A 441 13.00 -12.38 -32.95
C SER A 441 13.62 -11.27 -33.79
N VAL A 442 12.85 -10.23 -34.08
CA VAL A 442 13.25 -9.09 -34.93
C VAL A 442 13.55 -7.84 -34.10
N GLN A 443 13.05 -7.78 -32.87
CA GLN A 443 13.31 -6.70 -31.92
C GLN A 443 13.12 -7.23 -30.49
N VAL A 444 13.81 -6.63 -29.53
CA VAL A 444 13.61 -6.92 -28.10
C VAL A 444 13.32 -5.60 -27.39
N LEU A 445 12.25 -5.57 -26.60
CA LEU A 445 11.91 -4.45 -25.73
C LEU A 445 12.31 -4.77 -24.30
N THR A 446 12.93 -3.80 -23.65
CA THR A 446 13.13 -3.81 -22.20
C THR A 446 12.06 -2.94 -21.56
N PRO A 447 11.53 -3.32 -20.38
CA PRO A 447 10.56 -2.47 -19.69
C PRO A 447 11.22 -1.17 -19.22
N HIS A 448 10.41 -0.13 -19.05
CA HIS A 448 10.79 1.05 -18.27
C HIS A 448 10.95 0.69 -16.79
N ALA A 449 11.45 1.63 -15.99
CA ALA A 449 11.68 1.43 -14.55
C ALA A 449 10.41 1.13 -13.73
N ARG A 450 9.22 1.33 -14.30
CA ARG A 450 7.90 0.99 -13.73
C ARG A 450 7.36 -0.39 -14.14
N GLY A 451 8.08 -1.12 -15.00
CA GLY A 451 7.67 -2.42 -15.53
C GLY A 451 6.91 -2.36 -16.87
N ASP A 452 6.60 -1.16 -17.36
CA ASP A 452 5.82 -0.94 -18.59
C ASP A 452 6.70 -1.02 -19.85
N TYR A 453 6.23 -1.71 -20.88
CA TYR A 453 6.90 -1.88 -22.16
C TYR A 453 6.40 -0.83 -23.17
N PRO A 454 7.30 -0.04 -23.79
CA PRO A 454 6.92 0.99 -24.76
C PRO A 454 6.45 0.36 -26.08
N LEU A 455 5.13 0.18 -26.24
CA LEU A 455 4.56 -0.42 -27.45
C LEU A 455 4.82 0.41 -28.70
N ARG A 456 4.92 1.75 -28.57
CA ARG A 456 5.23 2.64 -29.69
C ARG A 456 6.54 2.31 -30.40
N ARG A 457 7.51 1.70 -29.71
CA ARG A 457 8.80 1.29 -30.33
C ARG A 457 8.64 0.13 -31.32
N VAL A 458 7.49 -0.52 -31.35
CA VAL A 458 7.19 -1.67 -32.20
C VAL A 458 6.53 -1.24 -33.52
N LEU A 459 6.07 0.02 -33.65
CA LEU A 459 5.35 0.52 -34.82
C LEU A 459 6.17 0.36 -36.12
N ASP A 460 7.42 0.85 -36.13
CA ASP A 460 8.30 0.75 -37.31
C ASP A 460 8.60 -0.70 -37.67
N THR A 461 8.77 -1.56 -36.66
CA THR A 461 9.00 -3.01 -36.85
C THR A 461 7.79 -3.68 -37.48
N VAL A 462 6.57 -3.35 -37.03
CA VAL A 462 5.33 -3.89 -37.62
C VAL A 462 5.14 -3.35 -39.03
N ALA A 463 5.42 -2.07 -39.29
CA ALA A 463 5.35 -1.50 -40.64
C ALA A 463 6.31 -2.22 -41.62
N ALA A 464 7.52 -2.56 -41.19
CA ALA A 464 8.51 -3.26 -42.01
C ALA A 464 8.18 -4.75 -42.23
N HIS A 465 7.59 -5.42 -41.24
CA HIS A 465 7.39 -6.88 -41.25
C HIS A 465 5.94 -7.34 -41.48
N GLY A 466 4.97 -6.41 -41.47
CA GLY A 466 3.54 -6.64 -41.62
C GLY A 466 2.88 -7.18 -40.35
N HIS A 467 3.25 -8.40 -39.93
CA HIS A 467 2.72 -9.06 -38.73
C HIS A 467 3.82 -9.27 -37.68
N ALA A 468 3.45 -9.12 -36.41
CA ALA A 468 4.34 -9.42 -35.29
C ALA A 468 3.59 -10.05 -34.11
N THR A 469 4.29 -10.84 -33.32
CA THR A 469 3.81 -11.39 -32.05
C THR A 469 4.73 -10.91 -30.94
N LEU A 470 4.15 -10.38 -29.87
CA LEU A 470 4.87 -10.05 -28.64
C LEU A 470 4.98 -11.32 -27.80
N VAL A 471 6.21 -11.74 -27.48
CA VAL A 471 6.51 -13.00 -26.79
C VAL A 471 7.41 -12.75 -25.60
N VAL A 472 7.09 -13.35 -24.46
CA VAL A 472 7.98 -13.40 -23.30
C VAL A 472 8.52 -14.82 -23.12
N ARG A 473 9.76 -14.93 -22.62
CA ARG A 473 10.44 -16.22 -22.42
C ARG A 473 10.91 -16.48 -20.98
N PRO A 474 10.00 -16.70 -20.01
CA PRO A 474 10.42 -17.22 -18.71
C PRO A 474 11.04 -18.60 -18.88
N ASP A 475 12.23 -18.81 -18.31
CA ASP A 475 12.96 -20.08 -18.35
C ASP A 475 13.06 -20.70 -19.76
N GLY A 476 13.15 -19.85 -20.79
CA GLY A 476 13.28 -20.25 -22.20
C GLY A 476 11.97 -20.60 -22.93
N HIS A 477 10.84 -20.68 -22.24
CA HIS A 477 9.54 -21.07 -22.81
C HIS A 477 8.83 -19.89 -23.46
N ALA A 478 8.51 -19.97 -24.75
CA ALA A 478 7.79 -18.89 -25.45
C ALA A 478 6.33 -18.81 -25.02
N ILE A 479 5.92 -17.65 -24.51
CA ILE A 479 4.52 -17.35 -24.17
C ILE A 479 4.06 -16.13 -24.97
N PRO A 480 3.05 -16.26 -25.84
CA PRO A 480 2.53 -15.12 -26.62
C PRO A 480 1.68 -14.20 -25.73
N LEU A 481 2.01 -12.90 -25.71
CA LEU A 481 1.25 -11.88 -25.00
C LEU A 481 0.26 -11.14 -25.90
N ALA A 482 0.66 -10.90 -27.14
CA ALA A 482 -0.16 -10.19 -28.12
C ALA A 482 0.21 -10.56 -29.55
N THR A 483 -0.78 -10.52 -30.45
CA THR A 483 -0.57 -10.53 -31.89
C THR A 483 -0.91 -9.16 -32.46
N ILE A 484 -0.02 -8.62 -33.28
CA ILE A 484 -0.19 -7.33 -33.95
C ILE A 484 -0.39 -7.60 -35.45
N SER A 485 -1.50 -7.11 -35.98
CA SER A 485 -1.81 -7.17 -37.41
C SER A 485 -1.81 -5.77 -38.03
N PRO A 486 -1.44 -5.63 -39.31
CA PRO A 486 -1.63 -4.38 -40.02
C PRO A 486 -3.13 -4.08 -40.06
N ALA A 487 -3.49 -2.79 -40.15
CA ALA A 487 -4.87 -2.43 -40.40
C ALA A 487 -5.33 -3.18 -41.66
N SER A 488 -6.47 -3.89 -41.61
CA SER A 488 -7.06 -4.40 -42.83
C SER A 488 -7.18 -3.24 -43.81
N PRO A 489 -6.72 -3.38 -45.07
CA PRO A 489 -7.10 -2.40 -46.06
C PRO A 489 -8.62 -2.33 -46.01
N ALA A 490 -9.15 -1.12 -45.86
CA ALA A 490 -10.59 -0.91 -46.00
C ALA A 490 -11.01 -1.65 -47.25
N THR A 491 -12.04 -2.51 -47.14
CA THR A 491 -12.63 -3.16 -48.31
C THR A 491 -12.79 -2.06 -49.36
N PRO A 492 -12.13 -2.14 -50.52
CA PRO A 492 -12.25 -1.10 -51.52
C PRO A 492 -13.74 -0.90 -51.76
N ASP A 493 -14.20 0.33 -51.60
CA ASP A 493 -15.59 0.67 -51.82
C ASP A 493 -15.95 0.16 -53.22
N PRO A 494 -16.87 -0.82 -53.36
CA PRO A 494 -17.20 -1.39 -54.66
C PRO A 494 -17.79 -0.34 -55.63
N TRP A 495 -18.06 0.87 -55.14
CA TRP A 495 -18.55 2.01 -55.91
C TRP A 495 -17.45 2.97 -56.38
N LEU A 496 -16.19 2.79 -55.99
CA LEU A 496 -15.06 3.52 -56.54
C LEU A 496 -14.35 2.68 -57.61
N CYS A 497 -15.07 2.42 -58.70
CA CYS A 497 -14.42 2.15 -59.99
C CYS A 497 -13.85 3.48 -60.51
N ASN A 498 -12.55 3.48 -60.82
CA ASN A 498 -11.87 4.58 -61.50
C ASN A 498 -12.60 4.94 -62.81
N ASP A 499 -12.96 6.21 -62.95
CA ASP A 499 -12.98 6.94 -64.23
C ASP A 499 -11.80 7.92 -64.25
#